data_AF-A0A4V1D3N0-F1
#
_entry.id   AF-A0A4V1D3N0-F1
#
_cell.length_a   1.000
_cell.length_b   1.000
_cell.length_c   1.000
_cell.angle_alpha   90.00
_cell.angle_beta   90.00
_cell.angle_gamma   90.00
#
_symmetry.space_group_name_H-M   'P 1'
#
loop_
_entity.id
_entity.type
_entity.pdbx_description
1 polymer ?
#
loop_
_entity_poly.entity_id
_entity_poly.type
_entity_poly.pdbx_seq_one_letter_code
_entity_poly.pdbx_strand_id
1 'polypeptide(L)'
;MKTLRIYPTSINDRYLDEVVDCLRDGGVIIYPTDTLYAIGCDALNNSAIERLCKIKGVNPQKQVLSVVCDGISMASEYARIDNEAFRILRTNLPGPFTFILPAATSLPKVFKGRKEVGIRVPDNPISRAIAERLGHPILSSSLKVDDEVPVFDAHELAATFEGVASLLIDDGGSNGDVGIDPHPSTVVDLTDSSSPEIIREGCGELQ
;
A
#
# COMPACT_ATOMS: atom_id res chain seq x y z
N MET A 1 17.18 12.43 2.33
CA MET A 1 15.76 12.24 1.99
C MET A 1 14.96 13.11 2.94
N LYS A 2 13.86 13.74 2.49
CA LYS A 2 13.04 14.54 3.39
C LYS A 2 12.21 13.62 4.29
N THR A 3 12.19 13.88 5.59
CA THR A 3 11.30 13.17 6.54
C THR A 3 10.21 14.11 7.03
N LEU A 4 8.95 13.69 6.92
CA LEU A 4 7.79 14.40 7.43
C LEU A 4 7.17 13.62 8.58
N ARG A 5 6.99 14.28 9.72
CA ARG A 5 6.37 13.66 10.88
C ARG A 5 4.86 13.90 10.87
N ILE A 6 4.07 12.84 10.73
CA ILE A 6 2.60 12.89 10.61
C ILE A 6 2.03 11.88 11.58
N TYR A 7 1.19 12.29 12.53
CA TYR A 7 0.62 11.36 13.50
C TYR A 7 -0.73 10.81 13.02
N PRO A 8 -1.03 9.51 13.23
CA PRO A 8 -2.33 8.92 12.84
C PRO A 8 -3.54 9.62 13.48
N THR A 9 -3.36 10.16 14.68
CA THR A 9 -4.40 10.88 15.44
C THR A 9 -4.55 12.35 15.05
N SER A 10 -3.59 12.89 14.28
CA SER A 10 -3.56 14.30 13.91
C SER A 10 -2.75 14.50 12.63
N ILE A 11 -3.41 14.30 11.49
CA ILE A 11 -2.81 14.47 10.17
C ILE A 11 -2.72 15.96 9.84
N ASN A 12 -1.50 16.45 9.59
CA ASN A 12 -1.26 17.83 9.21
C ASN A 12 -1.49 18.01 7.71
N ASP A 13 -2.46 18.83 7.31
CA ASP A 13 -2.82 19.05 5.90
C ASP A 13 -1.64 19.50 5.04
N ARG A 14 -0.79 20.40 5.54
CA ARG A 14 0.37 20.89 4.78
C ARG A 14 1.36 19.77 4.49
N TYR A 15 1.59 18.88 5.45
CA TYR A 15 2.48 17.74 5.24
C TYR A 15 1.83 16.71 4.32
N LEU A 16 0.52 16.50 4.43
CA LEU A 16 -0.21 15.62 3.53
C LEU A 16 -0.15 16.12 2.08
N ASP A 17 -0.36 17.42 1.86
CA ASP A 17 -0.22 18.06 0.55
C ASP A 17 1.18 17.88 -0.02
N GLU A 18 2.22 18.05 0.79
CA GLU A 18 3.59 17.84 0.35
C GLU A 18 3.87 16.38 -0.05
N VAL A 19 3.32 15.41 0.67
CA VAL A 19 3.41 13.98 0.29
C VAL A 19 2.74 13.75 -1.06
N VAL A 20 1.55 14.32 -1.26
CA VAL A 20 0.77 14.15 -2.48
C VAL A 20 1.43 14.83 -3.68
N ASP A 21 1.98 16.03 -3.50
CA ASP A 21 2.72 16.73 -4.55
C ASP A 21 3.99 15.94 -4.93
N CYS A 22 4.70 15.38 -3.95
CA CYS A 22 5.82 14.48 -4.20
C CYS A 22 5.40 13.26 -5.05
N LEU A 23 4.24 12.65 -4.78
CA LEU A 23 3.72 11.54 -5.58
C LEU A 23 3.37 11.96 -7.01
N ARG A 24 2.68 13.09 -7.17
CA ARG A 24 2.29 13.66 -8.48
C ARG A 24 3.50 13.98 -9.34
N ASP A 25 4.57 14.47 -8.74
CA ASP A 25 5.85 14.75 -9.41
C ASP A 25 6.64 13.47 -9.76
N GLY A 26 6.08 12.29 -9.51
CA GLY A 26 6.71 11.00 -9.80
C GLY A 26 7.73 10.55 -8.75
N GLY A 27 7.68 11.15 -7.56
CA GLY A 27 8.44 10.73 -6.40
C GLY A 27 7.99 9.36 -5.88
N VAL A 28 8.92 8.70 -5.18
CA VAL A 28 8.66 7.46 -4.46
C VAL A 28 8.72 7.78 -2.97
N ILE A 29 7.72 7.35 -2.22
CA ILE A 29 7.60 7.62 -0.79
C ILE A 29 7.77 6.34 0.03
N ILE A 30 8.22 6.52 1.27
CA ILE A 30 8.14 5.51 2.32
C ILE A 30 7.11 5.97 3.32
N TYR A 31 6.15 5.10 3.64
CA TYR A 31 5.00 5.48 4.45
C TYR A 31 4.52 4.33 5.34
N PRO A 32 3.93 4.65 6.50
CA PRO A 32 3.39 3.65 7.41
C PRO A 32 2.17 2.95 6.79
N THR A 33 1.93 1.71 7.20
CA THR A 33 0.64 1.02 7.04
C THR A 33 0.20 0.44 8.38
N ASP A 34 -0.85 -0.35 8.41
CA ASP A 34 -1.32 -1.11 9.58
C ASP A 34 -0.52 -2.38 9.85
N THR A 35 0.44 -2.71 8.97
CA THR A 35 1.34 -3.86 9.10
C THR A 35 2.80 -3.35 9.05
N LEU A 36 3.47 -3.54 7.92
CA LEU A 36 4.84 -3.06 7.71
C LEU A 36 4.84 -1.70 7.02
N TYR A 37 5.91 -0.92 7.24
CA TYR A 37 6.20 0.21 6.38
C TYR A 37 6.25 -0.24 4.91
N ALA A 38 5.75 0.62 4.05
CA ALA A 38 5.67 0.36 2.63
C ALA A 38 6.43 1.40 1.84
N ILE A 39 6.88 1.00 0.66
CA ILE A 39 7.35 1.90 -0.37
C ILE A 39 6.26 2.00 -1.42
N GLY A 40 6.01 3.22 -1.92
CA GLY A 40 4.95 3.44 -2.87
C GLY A 40 5.16 4.65 -3.77
N CYS A 41 4.41 4.68 -4.86
CA CYS A 41 4.38 5.78 -5.80
C CYS A 41 2.97 5.95 -6.38
N ASP A 42 2.76 7.01 -7.14
CA ASP A 42 1.54 7.22 -7.89
C ASP A 42 1.26 6.04 -8.85
N ALA A 43 0.12 5.38 -8.65
CA ALA A 43 -0.32 4.22 -9.43
C ALA A 43 -0.65 4.52 -10.89
N LEU A 44 -0.77 5.79 -11.27
CA LEU A 44 -1.07 6.26 -12.62
C LEU A 44 0.15 6.89 -13.31
N ASN A 45 1.26 7.07 -12.60
CA ASN A 45 2.50 7.62 -13.13
C ASN A 45 3.47 6.51 -13.58
N ASN A 46 3.50 6.24 -14.89
CA ASN A 46 4.38 5.20 -15.47
C ASN A 46 5.85 5.35 -15.08
N SER A 47 6.39 6.57 -15.05
CA SER A 47 7.80 6.80 -14.72
C SER A 47 8.08 6.42 -13.26
N ALA A 48 7.19 6.80 -12.35
CA ALA A 48 7.29 6.47 -10.93
C ALA A 48 7.19 4.95 -10.70
N ILE A 49 6.33 4.27 -11.45
CA ILE A 49 6.16 2.81 -11.40
C ILE A 49 7.41 2.09 -11.89
N GLU A 50 7.97 2.51 -13.03
CA GLU A 50 9.23 1.94 -13.52
C GLU A 50 10.36 2.12 -12.51
N ARG A 51 10.44 3.29 -11.88
CA ARG A 51 11.40 3.57 -10.81
C ARG A 51 11.18 2.64 -9.61
N LEU A 52 9.94 2.51 -9.12
CA LEU A 52 9.61 1.64 -8.00
C LEU A 52 9.94 0.17 -8.29
N CYS A 53 9.59 -0.33 -9.48
CA CYS A 53 9.90 -1.69 -9.90
C CYS A 53 11.41 -1.94 -9.99
N LYS A 54 12.20 -0.96 -10.48
CA LYS A 54 13.67 -1.02 -10.47
C LYS A 54 14.22 -1.09 -9.06
N ILE A 55 13.72 -0.26 -8.14
CA ILE A 55 14.12 -0.26 -6.72
C ILE A 55 13.87 -1.63 -6.08
N LYS A 56 12.70 -2.23 -6.36
CA LYS A 56 12.32 -3.53 -5.82
C LYS A 56 12.94 -4.72 -6.55
N GLY A 57 13.60 -4.51 -7.69
CA GLY A 57 14.14 -5.60 -8.51
C GLY A 57 13.06 -6.51 -9.11
N VAL A 58 11.83 -6.01 -9.28
CA VAL A 58 10.68 -6.81 -9.73
C VAL A 58 10.27 -6.44 -11.15
N ASN A 59 9.80 -7.43 -11.90
CA ASN A 59 9.19 -7.18 -13.20
C ASN A 59 7.69 -6.90 -13.02
N PRO A 60 7.21 -5.68 -13.35
CA PRO A 60 5.81 -5.32 -13.17
C PRO A 60 4.86 -6.22 -13.93
N GLN A 61 5.27 -6.81 -15.06
CA GLN A 61 4.41 -7.68 -15.87
C GLN A 61 4.23 -9.09 -15.28
N LYS A 62 5.11 -9.51 -14.36
CA LYS A 62 5.13 -10.88 -13.82
C LYS A 62 4.60 -10.98 -12.39
N GLN A 63 4.42 -9.85 -11.70
CA GLN A 63 3.94 -9.84 -10.32
C GLN A 63 2.61 -9.09 -10.22
N VAL A 64 1.76 -9.60 -9.32
CA VAL A 64 0.56 -8.89 -8.89
C VAL A 64 1.01 -7.64 -8.16
N LEU A 65 0.67 -6.49 -8.74
CA LEU A 65 0.89 -5.21 -8.12
C LEU A 65 -0.23 -4.98 -7.10
N SER A 66 0.16 -4.61 -5.88
CA SER A 66 -0.79 -4.20 -4.85
C SER A 66 -0.94 -2.69 -4.87
N VAL A 67 -2.18 -2.21 -4.84
CA VAL A 67 -2.50 -0.80 -4.71
C VAL A 67 -3.18 -0.54 -3.37
N VAL A 68 -2.82 0.57 -2.74
CA VAL A 68 -3.46 1.07 -1.51
C VAL A 68 -4.52 2.09 -1.90
N CYS A 69 -5.75 1.82 -1.49
CA CYS A 69 -6.91 2.68 -1.66
C CYS A 69 -7.34 3.27 -0.31
N ASP A 70 -8.07 4.38 -0.33
CA ASP A 70 -8.68 4.94 0.89
C ASP A 70 -9.87 4.09 1.39
N GLY A 71 -10.53 3.37 0.48
CA GLY A 71 -11.71 2.58 0.78
C GLY A 71 -12.14 1.64 -0.34
N ILE A 72 -13.22 0.89 -0.08
CA ILE A 72 -13.81 -0.06 -1.04
C ILE A 72 -14.34 0.66 -2.29
N SER A 73 -14.85 1.89 -2.13
CA SER A 73 -15.34 2.71 -3.25
C SER A 73 -14.24 2.92 -4.30
N MET A 74 -13.07 3.44 -3.90
CA MET A 74 -11.93 3.58 -4.82
C MET A 74 -11.47 2.22 -5.35
N ALA A 75 -11.42 1.18 -4.50
CA ALA A 75 -11.04 -0.17 -4.96
C ALA A 75 -11.93 -0.69 -6.11
N SER A 76 -13.23 -0.38 -6.08
CA SER A 76 -14.18 -0.80 -7.12
C SER A 76 -13.92 -0.17 -8.50
N GLU A 77 -13.14 0.92 -8.56
CA GLU A 77 -12.71 1.54 -9.83
C GLU A 77 -11.61 0.73 -10.52
N TYR A 78 -10.85 -0.07 -9.76
CA TYR A 78 -9.69 -0.82 -10.24
C TYR A 78 -9.89 -2.34 -10.25
N ALA A 79 -10.82 -2.84 -9.43
CA ALA A 79 -11.14 -4.26 -9.31
C ALA A 79 -12.64 -4.51 -9.55
N ARG A 80 -12.96 -5.66 -10.14
CA ARG A 80 -14.33 -6.18 -10.16
C ARG A 80 -14.63 -6.79 -8.81
N ILE A 81 -15.61 -6.23 -8.14
CA ILE A 81 -16.06 -6.67 -6.82
C ILE A 81 -17.52 -7.09 -6.98
N ASP A 82 -17.77 -8.40 -6.95
CA ASP A 82 -19.13 -8.92 -6.92
C ASP A 82 -19.72 -8.86 -5.49
N ASN A 83 -20.96 -9.34 -5.34
CA ASN A 83 -21.67 -9.29 -4.06
C ASN A 83 -21.01 -10.13 -2.96
N GLU A 84 -20.27 -11.19 -3.32
CA GLU A 84 -19.62 -12.09 -2.36
C GLU A 84 -18.28 -11.51 -1.91
N ALA A 85 -17.46 -11.09 -2.87
CA ALA A 85 -16.25 -10.32 -2.60
C ALA A 85 -16.58 -9.08 -1.76
N PHE A 86 -17.64 -8.32 -2.08
CA PHE A 86 -18.03 -7.15 -1.30
C PHE A 86 -18.36 -7.49 0.16
N ARG A 87 -19.04 -8.62 0.42
CA ARG A 87 -19.33 -9.08 1.79
C ARG A 87 -18.04 -9.36 2.56
N ILE A 88 -17.10 -10.08 1.93
CA ILE A 88 -15.80 -10.40 2.53
C ILE A 88 -15.00 -9.12 2.81
N LEU A 89 -14.87 -8.25 1.80
CA LEU A 89 -14.15 -6.98 1.92
C LEU A 89 -14.73 -6.09 3.01
N ARG A 90 -16.07 -5.95 3.07
CA ARG A 90 -16.73 -5.09 4.07
C ARG A 90 -16.50 -5.55 5.50
N THR A 91 -16.38 -6.85 5.74
CA THR A 91 -16.13 -7.40 7.08
C THR A 91 -14.67 -7.26 7.50
N ASN A 92 -13.74 -7.31 6.54
CA ASN A 92 -12.30 -7.40 6.79
C ASN A 92 -11.51 -6.11 6.48
N LEU A 93 -12.15 -5.09 5.88
CA LEU A 93 -11.53 -3.80 5.56
C LEU A 93 -12.22 -2.62 6.27
N PRO A 94 -11.46 -1.59 6.71
CA PRO A 94 -10.01 -1.49 6.64
C PRO A 94 -9.32 -2.52 7.56
N GLY A 95 -8.12 -2.97 7.18
CA GLY A 95 -7.41 -3.98 7.94
C GLY A 95 -6.23 -4.61 7.22
N PRO A 96 -5.51 -5.55 7.89
CA PRO A 96 -4.20 -6.05 7.50
C PRO A 96 -4.28 -7.11 6.40
N PHE A 97 -4.99 -6.79 5.31
CA PHE A 97 -5.24 -7.69 4.19
C PHE A 97 -4.75 -7.12 2.87
N THR A 98 -4.37 -8.03 1.98
CA THR A 98 -4.26 -7.80 0.55
C THR A 98 -5.20 -8.77 -0.16
N PHE A 99 -6.21 -8.25 -0.84
CA PHE A 99 -7.16 -9.06 -1.61
C PHE A 99 -6.78 -9.04 -3.09
N ILE A 100 -6.45 -10.21 -3.66
CA ILE A 100 -6.24 -10.34 -5.10
C ILE A 100 -7.62 -10.48 -5.74
N LEU A 101 -7.98 -9.53 -6.59
CA LEU A 101 -9.30 -9.45 -7.22
C LEU A 101 -9.16 -9.41 -8.74
N PRO A 102 -10.19 -9.81 -9.50
CA PRO A 102 -10.19 -9.64 -10.93
C PRO A 102 -10.09 -8.15 -11.26
N ALA A 103 -9.19 -7.80 -12.17
CA ALA A 103 -9.00 -6.44 -12.62
C ALA A 103 -10.29 -5.88 -13.28
N ALA A 104 -10.56 -4.58 -13.08
CA ALA A 104 -11.63 -3.87 -13.77
C ALA A 104 -11.39 -3.83 -15.30
N THR A 105 -12.46 -3.77 -16.08
CA THR A 105 -12.36 -3.67 -17.54
C THR A 105 -11.94 -2.28 -18.01
N SER A 106 -12.30 -1.24 -17.25
CA SER A 106 -12.02 0.17 -17.55
C SER A 106 -10.79 0.68 -16.78
N LEU A 107 -9.68 -0.06 -16.89
CA LEU A 107 -8.46 0.31 -16.20
C LEU A 107 -7.67 1.40 -16.94
N PRO A 108 -6.98 2.30 -16.19
CA PRO A 108 -6.00 3.21 -16.77
C PRO A 108 -4.93 2.45 -17.58
N LYS A 109 -4.34 3.12 -18.57
CA LYS A 109 -3.37 2.49 -19.51
C LYS A 109 -2.24 1.74 -18.80
N VAL A 110 -1.82 2.24 -17.64
CA VAL A 110 -0.78 1.65 -16.77
C VAL A 110 -1.12 0.22 -16.33
N PHE A 111 -2.40 -0.07 -16.10
CA PHE A 111 -2.89 -1.38 -15.67
C PHE A 111 -3.42 -2.23 -16.83
N LYS A 112 -3.32 -1.74 -18.07
CA LYS A 112 -3.87 -2.42 -19.24
C LYS A 112 -3.25 -3.81 -19.42
N GLY A 113 -4.12 -4.81 -19.65
CA GLY A 113 -3.71 -6.19 -19.87
C GLY A 113 -3.51 -7.01 -18.59
N ARG A 114 -3.63 -6.38 -17.40
CA ARG A 114 -3.67 -7.12 -16.15
C ARG A 114 -5.01 -7.82 -15.98
N LYS A 115 -4.95 -9.06 -15.50
CA LYS A 115 -6.13 -9.89 -15.21
C LYS A 115 -6.60 -9.74 -13.76
N GLU A 116 -5.67 -9.40 -12.89
CA GLU A 116 -5.86 -9.31 -11.45
C GLU A 116 -5.08 -8.13 -10.86
N VAL A 117 -5.53 -7.67 -9.69
CA VAL A 117 -4.93 -6.57 -8.94
C VAL A 117 -5.01 -6.89 -7.45
N GLY A 118 -3.94 -6.60 -6.71
CA GLY A 118 -3.96 -6.66 -5.25
C GLY A 118 -4.57 -5.37 -4.72
N ILE A 119 -5.65 -5.46 -3.96
CA ILE A 119 -6.29 -4.33 -3.28
C ILE A 119 -5.92 -4.36 -1.81
N ARG A 120 -5.51 -3.21 -1.28
CA ARG A 120 -5.30 -2.97 0.15
C ARG A 120 -6.07 -1.74 0.59
N VAL A 121 -6.74 -1.83 1.73
CA VAL A 121 -7.30 -0.69 2.45
C VAL A 121 -6.79 -0.80 3.89
N PRO A 122 -5.57 -0.31 4.17
CA PRO A 122 -4.95 -0.44 5.50
C PRO A 122 -5.79 0.23 6.58
N ASP A 123 -5.83 -0.33 7.78
CA ASP A 123 -6.30 0.39 8.98
C ASP A 123 -5.25 1.36 9.53
N ASN A 124 -4.69 2.17 8.63
CA ASN A 124 -3.77 3.25 8.96
C ASN A 124 -4.34 4.55 8.38
N PRO A 125 -4.73 5.51 9.24
CA PRO A 125 -5.29 6.79 8.79
C PRO A 125 -4.39 7.57 7.83
N ILE A 126 -3.07 7.48 7.99
CA ILE A 126 -2.11 8.22 7.15
C ILE A 126 -2.12 7.63 5.74
N SER A 127 -2.00 6.31 5.59
CA SER A 127 -2.04 5.64 4.27
C SER A 127 -3.31 5.99 3.51
N ARG A 128 -4.46 5.92 4.19
CA ARG A 128 -5.77 6.21 3.59
C ARG A 128 -5.93 7.67 3.22
N ALA A 129 -5.50 8.60 4.09
CA ALA A 129 -5.55 10.02 3.80
C ALA A 129 -4.68 10.42 2.61
N ILE A 130 -3.52 9.76 2.41
CA ILE A 130 -2.68 10.01 1.23
C ILE A 130 -3.41 9.57 -0.04
N ALA A 131 -3.98 8.36 -0.06
CA ALA A 131 -4.71 7.85 -1.22
C ALA A 131 -5.95 8.73 -1.53
N GLU A 132 -6.70 9.12 -0.50
CA GLU A 132 -7.87 10.01 -0.63
C GLU A 132 -7.47 11.37 -1.20
N ARG A 133 -6.45 12.03 -0.63
CA ARG A 133 -5.97 13.35 -1.08
C ARG A 133 -5.34 13.30 -2.46
N LEU A 134 -4.68 12.19 -2.81
CA LEU A 134 -4.14 11.97 -4.15
C LEU A 134 -5.25 11.82 -5.19
N GLY A 135 -6.38 11.22 -4.80
CA GLY A 135 -7.57 11.01 -5.64
C GLY A 135 -7.54 9.71 -6.45
N HIS A 136 -6.51 8.90 -6.28
CA HIS A 136 -6.37 7.57 -6.87
C HIS A 136 -5.38 6.73 -6.03
N PRO A 137 -5.30 5.40 -6.26
CA PRO A 137 -4.50 4.53 -5.42
C PRO A 137 -3.01 4.84 -5.47
N ILE A 138 -2.31 4.37 -4.44
CA ILE A 138 -0.85 4.33 -4.35
C ILE A 138 -0.41 2.94 -4.78
N LEU A 139 0.44 2.83 -5.80
CA LEU A 139 1.10 1.57 -6.09
C LEU A 139 2.06 1.27 -4.94
N SER A 140 1.95 0.11 -4.30
CA SER A 140 2.67 -0.15 -3.07
C SER A 140 3.24 -1.56 -2.96
N SER A 141 4.40 -1.65 -2.31
CA SER A 141 5.04 -2.88 -1.88
C SER A 141 5.51 -2.73 -0.44
N SER A 142 5.36 -3.78 0.36
CA SER A 142 5.98 -3.82 1.69
C SER A 142 7.51 -3.69 1.59
N LEU A 143 8.09 -3.00 2.56
CA LEU A 143 9.51 -3.03 2.83
C LEU A 143 9.79 -4.28 3.67
N LYS A 144 10.41 -5.28 3.05
CA LYS A 144 11.09 -6.36 3.77
C LYS A 144 12.58 -6.04 3.69
N VAL A 145 13.21 -5.91 4.84
CA VAL A 145 14.67 -5.97 4.95
C VAL A 145 14.99 -7.44 5.20
N ASP A 146 15.88 -8.01 4.39
CA ASP A 146 16.18 -9.44 4.40
C ASP A 146 16.62 -9.93 5.80
N ASP A 147 16.15 -11.13 6.16
CA ASP A 147 16.57 -12.06 7.22
C ASP A 147 16.76 -11.62 8.68
N GLU A 148 16.70 -10.34 9.06
CA GLU A 148 16.65 -9.95 10.48
C GLU A 148 15.75 -8.73 10.70
N VAL A 149 14.63 -8.97 11.41
CA VAL A 149 13.73 -7.99 12.06
C VAL A 149 13.15 -6.90 11.13
N PRO A 150 11.81 -6.78 11.00
CA PRO A 150 11.26 -5.66 10.26
C PRO A 150 11.70 -4.33 10.88
N VAL A 151 12.28 -3.47 10.04
CA VAL A 151 12.68 -2.13 10.45
C VAL A 151 11.43 -1.26 10.54
N PHE A 152 11.00 -0.99 11.77
CA PHE A 152 9.90 -0.07 12.08
C PHE A 152 10.38 1.34 12.40
N ASP A 153 11.69 1.51 12.58
CA ASP A 153 12.28 2.77 12.95
C ASP A 153 12.47 3.67 11.72
N ALA A 154 11.82 4.83 11.75
CA ALA A 154 11.86 5.81 10.66
C ALA A 154 13.28 6.33 10.38
N HIS A 155 14.15 6.37 11.39
CA HIS A 155 15.53 6.82 11.23
C HIS A 155 16.39 5.76 10.53
N GLU A 156 16.24 4.49 10.87
CA GLU A 156 16.87 3.38 10.15
C GLU A 156 16.38 3.32 8.68
N LEU A 157 15.08 3.42 8.45
CA LEU A 157 14.51 3.50 7.09
C LEU A 157 15.05 4.70 6.31
N ALA A 158 15.20 5.86 6.96
CA ALA A 158 15.76 7.04 6.32
C ALA A 158 17.20 6.80 5.84
N ALA A 159 18.02 6.14 6.66
CA ALA A 159 19.39 5.78 6.29
C ALA A 159 19.45 4.75 5.15
N THR A 160 18.63 3.69 5.21
CA THR A 160 18.61 2.62 4.20
C THR A 160 18.15 3.12 2.83
N PHE A 161 17.20 4.06 2.79
CA PHE A 161 16.58 4.54 1.55
C PHE A 161 17.01 5.95 1.14
N GLU A 162 18.08 6.46 1.74
CA GLU A 162 18.70 7.72 1.34
C GLU A 162 19.11 7.68 -0.14
N GLY A 163 18.67 8.68 -0.91
CA GLY A 163 18.89 8.74 -2.37
C GLY A 163 18.04 7.77 -3.20
N VAL A 164 17.31 6.85 -2.57
CA VAL A 164 16.41 5.88 -3.23
C VAL A 164 14.98 6.42 -3.26
N ALA A 165 14.43 6.77 -2.09
CA ALA A 165 13.12 7.38 -1.95
C ALA A 165 13.22 8.91 -1.85
N SER A 166 12.18 9.60 -2.29
CA SER A 166 12.10 11.06 -2.28
C SER A 166 11.73 11.60 -0.90
N LEU A 167 10.85 10.87 -0.20
CA LEU A 167 10.26 11.31 1.05
C LEU A 167 9.95 10.11 1.96
N LEU A 168 10.17 10.27 3.26
CA LEU A 168 9.74 9.34 4.30
C LEU A 168 8.72 10.01 5.21
N ILE A 169 7.68 9.26 5.55
CA ILE A 169 6.67 9.68 6.51
C ILE A 169 6.97 8.96 7.82
N ASP A 170 7.38 9.72 8.84
CA ASP A 170 7.53 9.23 10.20
C ASP A 170 6.17 9.36 10.89
N ASP A 171 5.52 8.24 11.16
CA ASP A 171 4.22 8.22 11.85
C ASP A 171 4.31 8.58 13.33
N GLY A 172 5.52 8.89 13.79
CA GLY A 172 5.84 9.17 15.17
C GLY A 172 5.73 7.92 16.04
N GLY A 173 5.90 6.73 15.44
CA GLY A 173 5.88 5.44 16.10
C GLY A 173 6.48 5.48 17.49
N SER A 174 5.91 4.70 18.40
CA SER A 174 6.41 4.60 19.76
C SER A 174 7.90 4.33 19.73
N ASN A 175 8.68 5.08 20.51
CA ASN A 175 10.09 4.79 20.78
C ASN A 175 10.23 3.38 21.41
N GLY A 176 10.12 2.31 20.63
CA GLY A 176 10.26 0.92 21.07
C GLY A 176 9.07 0.28 21.79
N ASP A 177 7.94 0.97 22.05
CA ASP A 177 6.86 0.43 22.90
C ASP A 177 5.46 0.62 22.28
N VAL A 178 5.07 -0.15 21.26
CA VAL A 178 3.69 -0.65 21.02
C VAL A 178 3.81 -1.77 19.97
N GLY A 179 3.17 -2.91 20.22
CA GLY A 179 3.25 -4.14 19.41
C GLY A 179 2.75 -4.00 17.98
N ILE A 180 3.61 -3.51 17.09
CA ILE A 180 3.45 -3.68 15.65
C ILE A 180 3.81 -5.12 15.35
N ASP A 181 2.82 -5.87 14.88
CA ASP A 181 3.01 -7.24 14.43
C ASP A 181 4.04 -7.26 13.28
N PRO A 182 5.18 -7.96 13.42
CA PRO A 182 6.22 -8.06 12.38
C PRO A 182 5.79 -8.83 11.14
N HIS A 183 4.59 -9.40 11.14
CA HIS A 183 4.08 -10.12 10.00
C HIS A 183 3.55 -9.14 8.92
N PRO A 184 3.61 -9.54 7.65
CA PRO A 184 3.00 -8.76 6.58
C PRO A 184 1.47 -8.99 6.60
N SER A 185 0.74 -8.30 5.71
CA SER A 185 -0.70 -8.54 5.52
C SER A 185 -1.00 -9.99 5.11
N THR A 186 -2.16 -10.49 5.52
CA THR A 186 -2.71 -11.73 4.97
C THR A 186 -3.11 -11.50 3.51
N VAL A 187 -2.68 -12.40 2.62
CA VAL A 187 -3.00 -12.32 1.20
C VAL A 187 -4.08 -13.35 0.89
N VAL A 188 -5.23 -12.87 0.41
CA VAL A 188 -6.38 -13.70 0.06
C VAL A 188 -6.68 -13.51 -1.42
N ASP A 189 -6.74 -14.62 -2.15
CA ASP A 189 -7.20 -14.66 -3.53
C ASP A 189 -8.73 -14.71 -3.55
N LEU A 190 -9.33 -13.70 -4.17
CA LEU A 190 -10.76 -13.54 -4.43
C LEU A 190 -11.02 -13.39 -5.94
N THR A 191 -10.15 -13.93 -6.79
CA THR A 191 -10.40 -14.00 -8.24
C THR A 191 -11.62 -14.87 -8.56
N ASP A 192 -11.85 -15.91 -7.75
CA ASP A 192 -13.12 -16.59 -7.57
C ASP A 192 -13.64 -16.36 -6.15
N SER A 193 -14.57 -15.43 -5.99
CA SER A 193 -15.13 -15.04 -4.70
C SER A 193 -15.90 -16.18 -4.01
N SER A 194 -16.39 -17.17 -4.76
CA SER A 194 -17.12 -18.31 -4.21
C SER A 194 -16.22 -19.35 -3.54
N SER A 195 -14.90 -19.25 -3.78
CA SER A 195 -13.89 -20.11 -3.18
C SER A 195 -12.65 -19.30 -2.77
N PRO A 196 -12.74 -18.44 -1.73
CA PRO A 196 -11.61 -17.66 -1.26
C PRO A 196 -10.41 -18.54 -0.85
N GLU A 197 -9.22 -18.19 -1.30
CA GLU A 197 -8.00 -18.93 -0.97
C GLU A 197 -7.00 -18.03 -0.23
N ILE A 198 -6.49 -18.50 0.91
CA ILE A 198 -5.40 -17.80 1.61
C ILE A 198 -4.08 -18.19 0.95
N ILE A 199 -3.48 -17.25 0.23
CA ILE A 199 -2.19 -17.42 -0.46
C ILE A 199 -1.02 -17.24 0.51
N ARG A 200 -1.20 -16.38 1.53
CA ARG A 200 -0.21 -16.15 2.57
C ARG A 200 -0.90 -15.72 3.86
N GLU A 201 -0.62 -16.43 4.95
CA GLU A 201 -1.00 -15.99 6.29
C GLU A 201 -0.13 -14.81 6.76
N GLY A 202 -0.77 -13.85 7.43
CA GLY A 202 -0.19 -12.63 7.96
C GLY A 202 -0.98 -12.16 9.18
N CYS A 203 -0.99 -10.87 9.48
CA CYS A 203 -1.64 -10.35 10.70
C CYS A 203 -3.19 -10.44 10.68
N GLY A 204 -3.80 -10.71 9.52
CA GLY A 204 -5.25 -10.75 9.36
C GLY A 204 -5.83 -12.15 9.44
N GLU A 205 -6.75 -12.39 10.36
CA GLU A 205 -7.56 -13.61 10.39
C GLU A 205 -8.86 -13.39 9.59
N LEU A 206 -8.99 -14.10 8.47
CA LEU A 206 -10.13 -13.95 7.56
C LEU A 206 -11.44 -14.39 8.25
N GLN A 207 -12.40 -13.46 8.35
CA GLN A 207 -13.73 -13.67 8.92
C GLN A 207 -14.77 -14.09 7.88
#